data_AF-A0A9R1Q836-F1
#
_entry.id   AF-A0A9R1Q836-F1
#
_cell.length_a   1.000
_cell.length_b   1.000
_cell.length_c   1.000
_cell.angle_alpha   90.00
_cell.angle_beta   90.00
_cell.angle_gamma   90.00
#
_symmetry.space_group_name_H-M   'P 1'
#
loop_
_entity.id
_entity.type
_entity.pdbx_description
1 polymer ?
#
loop_
_entity_poly.entity_id
_entity_poly.type
_entity_poly.pdbx_seq_one_letter_code
_entity_poly.pdbx_strand_id
1 'polypeptide(L)'
;MRLLRVATCNLNQWAMDFDTNLRNVKESISRAKAAGAVVRIGPELELTGYGCEDHFLEQDTTAHAWECLKDILSGDYTDNILCSIGMPIIFKSVRYNCQVFCLNRKIIMIRPKMSLANDGNYREFRWFSAWTYKDELVDFQLPSDVSEATNQETVPFGYGYLQFLDVSLAAETCEELFTANAPRIDLAFSGVEVFMNASGSHHQLRKLNLRIDSMRDATRLCGGVYMYANHQGCDGGRLYYDGCCCIAVNGDVVAQGSQFSLKDVEVLDALIDLDAVSSYRACVSSFREQASHVTKVPCVKVQYKLCQTFRDGMIPTDPIEVMYHCPEEEIAFGPSCWLWDYLRRSRASGFLLPLSGGADSSSVAAIVGCMCQLVIKDIDKGDEQVKADAMRIGQYRDGEFPTDSRELAKRLFYTVYMGTENSSEDTRSRAKRLAEEIGSFHFDVPIDSVVSAFLSLFERLTGKQPRYKVDGGSHTENLGLQNIQARIRMVLAFMMASLMPWVHNKSGFYLVLGSSNVDEGLRGYLTKYDCSSADINPIGSVSKQDLRAFLRWAAVNLQYSSLAEVEAAPPTAELEPIRTDYSQLDEVDMGMTYEELSIYGRLRKIFRCGPVSMFQT
;
A
#
# COMPACT_ATOMS: atom_id res chain seq x y z
N MET A 1 7.57 28.50 -27.54
CA MET A 1 7.08 27.24 -26.97
C MET A 1 8.24 26.53 -26.28
N ARG A 2 8.30 26.66 -24.96
CA ARG A 2 9.22 25.91 -24.10
C ARG A 2 8.57 24.57 -23.75
N LEU A 3 8.92 23.53 -24.50
CA LEU A 3 8.36 22.19 -24.32
C LEU A 3 9.24 21.36 -23.39
N LEU A 4 8.64 20.79 -22.34
CA LEU A 4 9.32 19.97 -21.35
C LEU A 4 8.65 18.60 -21.29
N ARG A 5 9.39 17.53 -21.61
CA ARG A 5 8.90 16.16 -21.38
C ARG A 5 9.38 15.67 -20.03
N VAL A 6 8.44 15.33 -19.16
CA VAL A 6 8.74 14.92 -17.78
C VAL A 6 8.16 13.53 -17.54
N ALA A 7 8.77 12.79 -16.60
CA ALA A 7 8.33 11.47 -16.21
C ALA A 7 8.18 11.33 -14.68
N THR A 8 7.14 10.64 -14.25
CA THR A 8 6.90 10.21 -12.88
C THR A 8 6.75 8.69 -12.82
N CYS A 9 6.82 8.10 -11.63
CA CYS A 9 6.71 6.66 -11.49
C CYS A 9 6.06 6.19 -10.19
N ASN A 10 5.51 4.98 -10.27
CA ASN A 10 5.20 4.13 -9.14
C ASN A 10 6.25 3.01 -9.07
N LEU A 11 6.85 2.80 -7.89
CA LEU A 11 7.83 1.72 -7.68
C LEU A 11 7.40 0.82 -6.52
N ASN A 12 7.53 -0.49 -6.71
CA ASN A 12 7.31 -1.47 -5.67
C ASN A 12 8.61 -1.77 -4.91
N GLN A 13 9.07 -0.78 -4.14
CA GLN A 13 10.26 -0.94 -3.31
C GLN A 13 10.01 -1.87 -2.13
N TRP A 14 11.10 -2.40 -1.58
CA TRP A 14 11.09 -3.26 -0.41
C TRP A 14 12.11 -2.74 0.59
N ALA A 15 11.69 -2.51 1.83
CA ALA A 15 12.56 -2.01 2.89
C ALA A 15 13.83 -2.88 2.99
N MET A 16 14.99 -2.22 2.92
CA MET A 16 16.33 -2.83 3.00
C MET A 16 16.72 -3.75 1.82
N ASP A 17 15.89 -3.97 0.81
CA ASP A 17 16.27 -4.69 -0.42
C ASP A 17 16.92 -3.74 -1.44
N PHE A 18 18.16 -3.35 -1.16
CA PHE A 18 18.92 -2.42 -2.00
C PHE A 18 19.07 -2.91 -3.45
N ASP A 19 19.21 -4.22 -3.68
CA ASP A 19 19.40 -4.77 -5.02
C ASP A 19 18.14 -4.58 -5.88
N THR A 20 16.97 -4.96 -5.36
CA THR A 20 15.70 -4.74 -6.07
C THR A 20 15.40 -3.27 -6.20
N ASN A 21 15.60 -2.49 -5.14
CA ASN A 21 15.30 -1.06 -5.16
C ASN A 21 16.15 -0.33 -6.21
N LEU A 22 17.45 -0.60 -6.25
CA LEU A 22 18.38 -0.06 -7.25
C LEU A 22 18.00 -0.46 -8.68
N ARG A 23 17.65 -1.73 -8.90
CA ARG A 23 17.18 -2.23 -10.19
C ARG A 23 15.92 -1.48 -10.65
N ASN A 24 14.93 -1.33 -9.77
CA ASN A 24 13.67 -0.62 -10.06
C ASN A 24 13.92 0.86 -10.39
N VAL A 25 14.81 1.53 -9.64
CA VAL A 25 15.19 2.92 -9.91
C VAL A 25 15.86 3.04 -11.28
N LYS A 26 16.87 2.22 -11.58
CA LYS A 26 17.56 2.19 -12.88
C LYS A 26 16.61 1.91 -14.05
N GLU A 27 15.70 0.95 -13.87
CA GLU A 27 14.71 0.62 -14.89
C GLU A 27 13.76 1.80 -15.15
N SER A 28 13.27 2.46 -14.10
CA SER A 28 12.39 3.61 -14.26
C SER A 28 13.08 4.80 -14.96
N ILE A 29 14.37 5.04 -14.66
CA ILE A 29 15.19 6.04 -15.35
C ILE A 29 15.36 5.67 -16.83
N SER A 30 15.64 4.40 -17.11
CA SER A 30 15.83 3.90 -18.49
C SER A 30 14.54 4.04 -19.32
N ARG A 31 13.39 3.69 -18.74
CA ARG A 31 12.07 3.86 -19.38
C ARG A 31 11.74 5.33 -19.60
N ALA A 32 12.03 6.21 -18.64
CA ALA A 32 11.84 7.66 -18.78
C ALA A 32 12.71 8.23 -19.92
N LYS A 33 13.98 7.82 -20.02
CA LYS A 33 14.87 8.20 -21.12
C LYS A 33 14.36 7.69 -22.46
N ALA A 34 13.86 6.45 -22.52
CA ALA A 34 13.29 5.87 -23.73
C ALA A 34 12.05 6.64 -24.23
N ALA A 35 11.23 7.17 -23.31
CA ALA A 35 10.13 8.07 -23.62
C ALA A 35 10.59 9.49 -24.04
N GLY A 36 11.88 9.81 -23.90
CA GLY A 36 12.45 11.13 -24.20
C GLY A 36 12.25 12.15 -23.09
N ALA A 37 11.94 11.71 -21.87
CA ALA A 37 11.82 12.60 -20.72
C ALA A 37 13.19 13.16 -20.31
N VAL A 38 13.20 14.42 -19.92
CA VAL A 38 14.40 15.15 -19.45
C VAL A 38 14.38 15.39 -17.93
N VAL A 39 13.28 15.04 -17.27
CA VAL A 39 13.12 15.04 -15.82
C VAL A 39 12.45 13.74 -15.42
N ARG A 40 13.00 13.05 -14.42
CA ARG A 40 12.39 11.88 -13.77
C ARG A 40 12.33 12.11 -12.27
N ILE A 41 11.14 11.91 -11.70
CA ILE A 41 10.95 11.88 -10.24
C ILE A 41 10.69 10.45 -9.77
N GLY A 42 11.35 10.06 -8.68
CA GLY A 42 11.11 8.81 -7.95
C GLY A 42 10.36 9.01 -6.64
N PRO A 43 9.87 7.93 -6.01
CA PRO A 43 9.23 7.99 -4.69
C PRO A 43 10.17 8.42 -3.56
N GLU A 44 9.57 8.75 -2.43
CA GLU A 44 10.29 9.16 -1.22
C GLU A 44 11.14 8.01 -0.66
N LEU A 45 12.41 8.26 -0.34
CA LEU A 45 13.34 7.23 0.18
C LEU A 45 13.42 5.96 -0.70
N GLU A 46 13.26 6.10 -2.02
CA GLU A 46 13.17 4.97 -2.95
C GLU A 46 14.40 4.05 -2.98
N LEU A 47 15.61 4.51 -2.60
CA LEU A 47 16.79 3.64 -2.58
C LEU A 47 16.75 2.63 -1.43
N THR A 48 16.19 3.03 -0.28
CA THR A 48 16.09 2.17 0.91
C THR A 48 14.76 1.43 0.98
N GLY A 49 13.72 1.99 0.34
CA GLY A 49 12.33 1.73 0.71
C GLY A 49 11.90 2.66 1.85
N TYR A 50 10.64 3.08 1.85
CA TYR A 50 10.13 4.05 2.83
C TYR A 50 10.02 3.43 4.24
N GLY A 51 9.46 2.22 4.34
CA GLY A 51 9.15 1.52 5.59
C GLY A 51 10.32 0.81 6.24
N CYS A 52 11.53 1.39 6.23
CA CYS A 52 12.67 0.80 6.95
C CYS A 52 12.55 0.92 8.48
N GLU A 53 11.68 1.80 8.97
CA GLU A 53 11.43 2.00 10.40
C GLU A 53 12.75 2.22 11.19
N ASP A 54 13.00 1.43 12.25
CA ASP A 54 14.20 1.57 13.08
C ASP A 54 15.51 1.21 12.38
N HIS A 55 15.49 0.55 11.21
CA HIS A 55 16.69 0.38 10.39
C HIS A 55 17.25 1.72 9.92
N PHE A 56 16.45 2.80 9.88
CA PHE A 56 17.02 4.13 9.64
C PHE A 56 18.00 4.54 10.73
N LEU A 57 17.93 4.00 11.96
CA LEU A 57 18.88 4.29 13.03
C LEU A 57 20.26 3.66 12.79
N GLU A 58 20.33 2.61 11.98
CA GLU A 58 21.54 1.90 11.60
C GLU A 58 22.33 2.72 10.56
N GLN A 59 23.65 2.81 10.72
CA GLN A 59 24.49 3.57 9.78
C GLN A 59 24.54 2.91 8.40
N ASP A 60 24.50 1.58 8.38
CA ASP A 60 24.56 0.75 7.17
C ASP A 60 23.46 1.13 6.17
N THR A 61 22.25 1.44 6.63
CA THR A 61 21.15 1.90 5.78
C THR A 61 21.52 3.16 4.98
N THR A 62 22.19 4.12 5.62
CA THR A 62 22.65 5.35 4.94
C THR A 62 23.87 5.07 4.06
N ALA A 63 24.79 4.21 4.52
CA ALA A 63 25.98 3.85 3.75
C ALA A 63 25.64 3.13 2.44
N HIS A 64 24.78 2.11 2.49
CA HIS A 64 24.34 1.37 1.31
C HIS A 64 23.50 2.23 0.36
N ALA A 65 22.72 3.19 0.87
CA ALA A 65 22.04 4.15 0.02
C ALA A 65 23.04 5.02 -0.79
N TRP A 66 24.18 5.41 -0.20
CA TRP A 66 25.26 6.09 -0.93
C TRP A 66 25.95 5.18 -1.96
N GLU A 67 26.13 3.90 -1.66
CA GLU A 67 26.67 2.91 -2.62
C GLU A 67 25.75 2.77 -3.83
N CYS A 68 24.44 2.67 -3.61
CA CYS A 68 23.44 2.62 -4.67
C CYS A 68 23.46 3.89 -5.53
N LEU A 69 23.54 5.08 -4.90
CA LEU A 69 23.63 6.33 -5.63
C LEU A 69 24.92 6.43 -6.46
N LYS A 70 26.07 6.04 -5.89
CA LYS A 70 27.36 5.97 -6.59
C LYS A 70 27.27 5.08 -7.83
N ASP A 71 26.63 3.92 -7.72
CA ASP A 71 26.46 3.00 -8.83
C ASP A 71 25.59 3.61 -9.96
N ILE A 72 24.49 4.29 -9.63
CA ILE A 72 23.68 5.04 -10.60
C ILE A 72 24.51 6.13 -11.30
N LEU A 73 25.30 6.90 -10.54
CA LEU A 73 26.11 8.00 -11.05
C LEU A 73 27.34 7.55 -11.85
N SER A 74 27.85 6.35 -11.59
CA SER A 74 28.98 5.78 -12.34
C SER A 74 28.56 5.34 -13.75
N GLY A 75 27.28 4.99 -13.93
CA GLY A 75 26.69 4.66 -15.22
C GLY A 75 26.26 5.87 -16.05
N ASP A 76 25.51 5.62 -17.12
CA ASP A 76 24.93 6.64 -18.02
C ASP A 76 23.45 6.94 -17.68
N TYR A 77 22.94 6.42 -16.57
CA TYR A 77 21.54 6.54 -16.17
C TYR A 77 21.11 8.01 -16.06
N THR A 78 21.97 8.88 -15.54
CA THR A 78 21.65 10.31 -15.34
C THR A 78 22.12 11.21 -16.51
N ASP A 79 22.63 10.62 -17.60
CA ASP A 79 23.07 11.40 -18.77
C ASP A 79 21.86 12.00 -19.49
N ASN A 80 21.87 13.33 -19.64
CA ASN A 80 20.86 14.18 -20.28
C ASN A 80 19.47 14.16 -19.64
N ILE A 81 19.33 13.66 -18.41
CA ILE A 81 18.08 13.63 -17.65
C ILE A 81 18.33 14.06 -16.20
N LEU A 82 17.51 14.97 -15.69
CA LEU A 82 17.50 15.33 -14.27
C LEU A 82 16.72 14.27 -13.49
N CYS A 83 17.37 13.58 -12.57
CA CYS A 83 16.74 12.60 -11.69
C CYS A 83 16.59 13.17 -10.27
N SER A 84 15.38 13.11 -9.71
CA SER A 84 15.15 13.26 -8.27
C SER A 84 15.10 11.86 -7.64
N ILE A 85 16.02 11.60 -6.70
CA ILE A 85 16.19 10.30 -6.05
C ILE A 85 16.07 10.44 -4.53
N GLY A 86 15.21 9.65 -3.91
CA GLY A 86 14.98 9.69 -2.46
C GLY A 86 15.94 8.78 -1.66
N MET A 87 16.59 9.32 -0.63
CA MET A 87 17.43 8.54 0.31
C MET A 87 17.65 9.25 1.65
N PRO A 88 17.98 8.53 2.74
CA PRO A 88 18.38 9.16 3.99
C PRO A 88 19.80 9.72 3.90
N ILE A 89 20.05 10.88 4.51
CA ILE A 89 21.38 11.51 4.57
C ILE A 89 21.67 12.01 5.97
N ILE A 90 22.90 11.79 6.44
CA ILE A 90 23.38 12.32 7.72
C ILE A 90 24.24 13.55 7.46
N PHE A 91 23.82 14.71 7.95
CA PHE A 91 24.56 15.96 7.89
C PHE A 91 24.84 16.47 9.31
N LYS A 92 26.10 16.73 9.65
CA LYS A 92 26.54 17.15 10.99
C LYS A 92 25.98 16.24 12.10
N SER A 93 26.00 14.93 11.87
CA SER A 93 25.45 13.89 12.76
C SER A 93 23.93 13.95 12.98
N VAL A 94 23.19 14.64 12.12
CA VAL A 94 21.72 14.70 12.12
C VAL A 94 21.20 14.02 10.85
N ARG A 95 20.20 13.15 10.99
CA ARG A 95 19.63 12.41 9.88
C ARG A 95 18.44 13.14 9.27
N TYR A 96 18.42 13.22 7.95
CA TYR A 96 17.38 13.86 7.15
C TYR A 96 16.85 12.90 6.10
N ASN A 97 15.55 12.99 5.83
CA ASN A 97 14.91 12.40 4.66
C ASN A 97 15.14 13.36 3.49
N CYS A 98 15.81 12.92 2.42
CA CYS A 98 16.29 13.82 1.37
C CYS A 98 15.86 13.37 -0.04
N GLN A 99 15.62 14.37 -0.90
CA GLN A 99 15.68 14.21 -2.35
C GLN A 99 17.06 14.67 -2.85
N VAL A 100 17.70 13.86 -3.68
CA VAL A 100 19.00 14.13 -4.28
C VAL A 100 18.80 14.34 -5.78
N PHE A 101 19.13 15.55 -6.25
CA PHE A 101 19.04 15.89 -7.67
C PHE A 101 20.32 15.54 -8.39
N CYS A 102 20.22 14.67 -9.39
CA CYS A 102 21.35 14.19 -10.17
C CYS A 102 21.16 14.52 -11.65
N LEU A 103 22.22 14.97 -12.32
CA LEU A 103 22.24 15.25 -13.76
C LEU A 103 23.66 15.07 -14.29
N ASN A 104 23.81 14.35 -15.40
CA ASN A 104 25.09 14.11 -16.07
C ASN A 104 26.17 13.61 -15.11
N ARG A 105 25.84 12.58 -14.33
CA ARG A 105 26.73 11.90 -13.35
C ARG A 105 27.21 12.79 -12.21
N LYS A 106 26.52 13.91 -11.98
CA LYS A 106 26.81 14.85 -10.90
C LYS A 106 25.59 15.04 -10.02
N ILE A 107 25.85 15.26 -8.74
CA ILE A 107 24.86 15.71 -7.77
C ILE A 107 24.78 17.24 -7.88
N ILE A 108 23.60 17.75 -8.18
CA ILE A 108 23.33 19.17 -8.37
C ILE A 108 22.95 19.83 -7.05
N MET A 109 22.10 19.17 -6.26
CA MET A 109 21.61 19.65 -4.97
C MET A 109 21.02 18.51 -4.16
N ILE A 110 21.14 18.59 -2.83
CA ILE A 110 20.46 17.72 -1.87
C ILE A 110 19.43 18.55 -1.10
N ARG A 111 18.17 18.10 -1.09
CA ARG A 111 17.05 18.80 -0.48
C ARG A 111 16.45 17.96 0.67
N PRO A 112 16.75 18.30 1.95
CA PRO A 112 16.21 17.61 3.12
C PRO A 112 14.79 18.06 3.45
N LYS A 113 13.86 17.13 3.70
CA LYS A 113 12.44 17.35 4.03
C LYS A 113 12.25 18.33 5.20
N MET A 114 11.30 19.24 5.07
CA MET A 114 11.06 20.35 6.02
C MET A 114 9.81 20.13 6.89
N SER A 115 8.89 19.27 6.47
CA SER A 115 7.71 18.90 7.26
C SER A 115 7.61 17.40 7.31
N LEU A 116 7.81 16.83 8.50
CA LEU A 116 7.79 15.39 8.73
C LEU A 116 6.39 14.90 9.11
N ALA A 117 6.00 13.74 8.60
CA ALA A 117 4.75 13.09 8.93
C ALA A 117 4.84 12.35 10.27
N ASN A 118 3.92 12.62 11.20
CA ASN A 118 3.93 12.01 12.54
C ASN A 118 2.56 11.53 13.04
N ASP A 119 1.58 11.51 12.15
CA ASP A 119 0.19 11.14 12.45
C ASP A 119 -0.15 9.73 11.96
N GLY A 120 -1.09 9.08 12.66
CA GLY A 120 -1.58 7.76 12.27
C GLY A 120 -0.48 6.69 12.30
N ASN A 121 -0.15 6.16 11.11
CA ASN A 121 0.92 5.17 10.93
C ASN A 121 2.30 5.82 10.73
N TYR A 122 2.38 7.12 10.46
CA TYR A 122 3.65 7.81 10.23
C TYR A 122 4.31 8.20 11.56
N ARG A 123 5.64 8.06 11.63
CA ARG A 123 6.46 8.31 12.82
C ARG A 123 7.83 8.90 12.47
N GLU A 124 7.93 9.72 11.42
CA GLU A 124 9.22 10.14 10.86
C GLU A 124 10.14 10.85 11.87
N PHE A 125 9.58 11.60 12.84
CA PHE A 125 10.37 12.24 13.92
C PHE A 125 11.15 11.25 14.79
N ARG A 126 10.82 9.95 14.73
CA ARG A 126 11.58 8.91 15.42
C ARG A 126 12.99 8.75 14.83
N TRP A 127 13.17 8.99 13.53
CA TRP A 127 14.41 8.68 12.81
C TRP A 127 15.05 9.89 12.12
N PHE A 128 14.24 10.90 11.78
CA PHE A 128 14.62 12.06 10.99
C PHE A 128 14.38 13.38 11.73
N SER A 129 15.13 14.41 11.34
CA SER A 129 14.88 15.80 11.73
C SER A 129 14.35 16.60 10.54
N ALA A 130 13.39 17.49 10.80
CA ALA A 130 12.95 18.46 9.80
C ALA A 130 14.06 19.48 9.54
N TRP A 131 14.27 19.85 8.28
CA TRP A 131 15.14 20.97 7.94
C TRP A 131 14.45 22.30 8.21
N THR A 132 15.10 23.18 8.99
CA THR A 132 14.51 24.45 9.45
C THR A 132 15.18 25.70 8.88
N TYR A 133 16.37 25.57 8.27
CA TYR A 133 17.11 26.71 7.71
C TYR A 133 16.59 27.07 6.31
N LYS A 134 15.86 28.18 6.18
CA LYS A 134 15.25 28.59 4.91
C LYS A 134 16.10 29.54 4.07
N ASP A 135 17.05 30.23 4.70
CA ASP A 135 17.66 31.42 4.12
C ASP A 135 18.95 31.14 3.33
N GLU A 136 19.55 29.96 3.50
CA GLU A 136 20.81 29.61 2.83
C GLU A 136 20.91 28.13 2.46
N LEU A 137 21.69 27.88 1.41
CA LEU A 137 22.22 26.56 1.07
C LEU A 137 23.60 26.44 1.69
N VAL A 138 23.87 25.29 2.30
CA VAL A 138 25.18 24.98 2.90
C VAL A 138 25.92 23.94 2.08
N ASP A 139 27.23 23.91 2.18
CA ASP A 139 28.04 22.89 1.54
C ASP A 139 27.96 21.57 2.32
N PHE A 140 27.60 20.49 1.64
CA PHE A 140 27.63 19.13 2.13
C PHE A 140 28.85 18.41 1.58
N GLN A 141 29.71 17.90 2.46
CA GLN A 141 30.87 17.08 2.09
C GLN A 141 30.41 15.70 1.62
N LEU A 142 30.72 15.34 0.38
CA LEU A 142 30.37 14.01 -0.14
C LEU A 142 31.25 12.92 0.50
N PRO A 143 30.73 11.69 0.67
CA PRO A 143 31.56 10.52 1.01
C PRO A 143 32.70 10.36 -0.01
N SER A 144 33.87 9.90 0.43
CA SER A 144 35.09 9.79 -0.40
C SER A 144 34.83 9.13 -1.75
N ASP A 145 34.18 7.97 -1.72
CA ASP A 145 33.93 7.14 -2.88
C ASP A 145 32.97 7.80 -3.89
N VAL A 146 32.01 8.59 -3.40
CA VAL A 146 31.06 9.34 -4.23
C VAL A 146 31.74 10.58 -4.80
N SER A 147 32.57 11.25 -3.99
CA SER A 147 33.38 12.40 -4.40
C SER A 147 34.32 12.03 -5.55
N GLU A 148 35.03 10.89 -5.43
CA GLU A 148 35.90 10.36 -6.48
C GLU A 148 35.12 10.01 -7.75
N ALA A 149 33.97 9.34 -7.63
CA ALA A 149 33.15 8.93 -8.78
C ALA A 149 32.56 10.12 -9.56
N THR A 150 32.19 11.19 -8.85
CA THR A 150 31.52 12.37 -9.44
C THR A 150 32.48 13.53 -9.75
N ASN A 151 33.71 13.46 -9.23
CA ASN A 151 34.67 14.56 -9.19
C ASN A 151 34.07 15.82 -8.53
N GLN A 152 33.44 15.64 -7.37
CA GLN A 152 32.83 16.70 -6.57
C GLN A 152 33.18 16.50 -5.09
N GLU A 153 33.86 17.46 -4.47
CA GLU A 153 34.14 17.38 -3.03
C GLU A 153 32.91 17.73 -2.18
N THR A 154 32.18 18.76 -2.60
CA THR A 154 30.99 19.27 -1.91
C THR A 154 29.83 19.52 -2.88
N VAL A 155 28.62 19.56 -2.31
CA VAL A 155 27.38 19.88 -3.05
C VAL A 155 26.45 20.76 -2.21
N PRO A 156 25.60 21.59 -2.83
CA PRO A 156 24.60 22.37 -2.11
C PRO A 156 23.58 21.49 -1.37
N PHE A 157 23.33 21.81 -0.10
CA PHE A 157 22.39 21.12 0.78
C PHE A 157 21.47 22.13 1.47
N GLY A 158 20.16 21.90 1.42
CA GLY A 158 19.18 22.73 2.14
C GLY A 158 17.90 23.04 1.36
N TYR A 159 17.21 24.11 1.75
CA TYR A 159 16.00 24.58 1.10
C TYR A 159 16.31 25.54 -0.05
N GLY A 160 15.76 25.26 -1.23
CA GLY A 160 16.00 26.06 -2.44
C GLY A 160 15.44 25.39 -3.69
N TYR A 161 15.74 25.97 -4.85
CA TYR A 161 15.33 25.45 -6.15
C TYR A 161 16.49 25.40 -7.16
N LEU A 162 16.30 24.63 -8.22
CA LEU A 162 17.20 24.55 -9.36
C LEU A 162 16.77 25.54 -10.43
N GLN A 163 17.68 26.41 -10.85
CA GLN A 163 17.45 27.36 -11.93
C GLN A 163 18.28 26.96 -13.15
N PHE A 164 17.61 26.33 -14.13
CA PHE A 164 18.18 26.05 -15.44
C PHE A 164 18.12 27.29 -16.32
N LEU A 165 18.72 27.20 -17.52
CA LEU A 165 18.73 28.32 -18.47
C LEU A 165 17.34 28.65 -19.03
N ASP A 166 16.40 27.71 -18.96
CA ASP A 166 15.08 27.80 -19.59
C ASP A 166 13.89 27.39 -18.70
N VAL A 167 14.12 26.87 -17.49
CA VAL A 167 13.08 26.45 -16.53
C VAL A 167 13.61 26.45 -15.09
N SER A 168 12.72 26.64 -14.10
CA SER A 168 13.05 26.47 -12.68
C SER A 168 12.24 25.32 -12.07
N LEU A 169 12.91 24.45 -11.31
CA LEU A 169 12.32 23.27 -10.69
C LEU A 169 12.65 23.19 -9.19
N ALA A 170 11.74 22.65 -8.38
CA ALA A 170 11.96 22.45 -6.96
C ALA A 170 11.34 21.15 -6.43
N ALA A 171 11.86 20.68 -5.29
CA ALA A 171 11.23 19.58 -4.55
C ALA A 171 10.10 20.10 -3.65
N GLU A 172 9.06 19.30 -3.55
CA GLU A 172 8.20 19.18 -2.36
C GLU A 172 8.30 17.71 -1.91
N THR A 173 8.16 17.38 -0.63
CA THR A 173 8.25 15.96 -0.20
C THR A 173 7.04 15.55 0.62
N CYS A 174 6.26 14.61 0.07
CA CYS A 174 5.08 13.99 0.68
C CYS A 174 4.18 14.98 1.44
N GLU A 175 4.29 14.96 2.77
CA GLU A 175 3.49 15.75 3.72
C GLU A 175 3.52 17.25 3.44
N GLU A 176 4.61 17.77 2.88
CA GLU A 176 4.76 19.20 2.54
C GLU A 176 3.59 19.72 1.66
N LEU A 177 3.00 18.86 0.81
CA LEU A 177 1.81 19.19 -0.02
C LEU A 177 0.60 19.63 0.79
N PHE A 178 0.36 18.96 1.92
CA PHE A 178 -0.84 19.12 2.75
C PHE A 178 -0.66 20.19 3.83
N THR A 179 0.54 20.75 3.98
CA THR A 179 0.79 21.81 4.96
C THR A 179 0.16 23.13 4.54
N ALA A 180 -0.41 23.86 5.50
CA ALA A 180 -1.06 25.15 5.24
C ALA A 180 -0.10 26.20 4.69
N ASN A 181 1.16 26.17 5.12
CA ASN A 181 2.24 27.03 4.61
C ASN A 181 3.21 26.21 3.75
N ALA A 182 2.69 25.63 2.67
CA ALA A 182 3.44 24.73 1.81
C ALA A 182 4.64 25.43 1.14
N PRO A 183 5.82 24.77 1.08
CA PRO A 183 7.02 25.34 0.46
C PRO A 183 6.79 25.81 -0.99
N ARG A 184 5.91 25.16 -1.75
CA ARG A 184 5.59 25.57 -3.12
C ARG A 184 5.16 27.03 -3.26
N ILE A 185 4.59 27.64 -2.22
CA ILE A 185 4.04 29.01 -2.31
C ILE A 185 5.18 30.01 -2.58
N ASP A 186 6.19 30.02 -1.71
CA ASP A 186 7.37 30.90 -1.84
C ASP A 186 8.19 30.54 -3.08
N LEU A 187 8.27 29.25 -3.42
CA LEU A 187 8.95 28.76 -4.61
C LEU A 187 8.26 29.22 -5.91
N ALA A 188 6.93 29.17 -5.97
CA ALA A 188 6.14 29.64 -7.12
C ALA A 188 6.33 31.14 -7.34
N PHE A 189 6.29 31.92 -6.25
CA PHE A 189 6.59 33.35 -6.30
C PHE A 189 8.03 33.64 -6.73
N SER A 190 8.97 32.76 -6.39
CA SER A 190 10.36 32.81 -6.86
C SER A 190 10.54 32.35 -8.32
N GLY A 191 9.44 32.04 -9.02
CA GLY A 191 9.46 31.69 -10.45
C GLY A 191 9.66 30.20 -10.73
N VAL A 192 9.55 29.31 -9.74
CA VAL A 192 9.57 27.85 -9.97
C VAL A 192 8.33 27.45 -10.76
N GLU A 193 8.52 26.72 -11.86
CA GLU A 193 7.44 26.30 -12.77
C GLU A 193 7.09 24.81 -12.60
N VAL A 194 8.03 23.99 -12.11
CA VAL A 194 7.85 22.54 -11.94
C VAL A 194 8.15 22.14 -10.50
N PHE A 195 7.19 21.46 -9.86
CA PHE A 195 7.27 20.94 -8.51
C PHE A 195 7.33 19.42 -8.55
N MET A 196 8.31 18.84 -7.88
CA MET A 196 8.55 17.41 -7.80
C MET A 196 8.23 16.90 -6.39
N ASN A 197 7.08 16.23 -6.23
CA ASN A 197 6.66 15.59 -4.99
C ASN A 197 6.96 14.08 -4.98
N ALA A 198 8.02 13.70 -4.26
CA ALA A 198 8.31 12.31 -3.92
C ALA A 198 7.53 11.94 -2.66
N SER A 199 6.78 10.84 -2.70
CA SER A 199 5.89 10.40 -1.62
C SER A 199 6.08 8.94 -1.21
N GLY A 200 5.77 8.66 0.06
CA GLY A 200 5.46 7.34 0.62
C GLY A 200 4.07 7.32 1.24
N SER A 201 3.03 7.53 0.44
CA SER A 201 1.64 7.62 0.90
C SER A 201 0.92 6.28 0.78
N HIS A 202 0.61 5.66 1.92
CA HIS A 202 -0.10 4.38 1.97
C HIS A 202 -1.58 4.48 1.60
N HIS A 203 -2.19 3.36 1.20
CA HIS A 203 -3.62 3.22 0.95
C HIS A 203 -4.42 3.53 2.20
N GLN A 204 -5.49 4.28 2.02
CA GLN A 204 -6.59 4.38 2.97
C GLN A 204 -7.86 4.38 2.13
N LEU A 205 -8.80 3.51 2.48
CA LEU A 205 -10.06 3.36 1.76
C LEU A 205 -10.73 4.73 1.54
N ARG A 206 -11.04 5.08 0.28
CA ARG A 206 -11.67 6.36 -0.14
C ARG A 206 -10.82 7.62 0.06
N LYS A 207 -9.48 7.54 0.17
CA LYS A 207 -8.60 8.71 0.38
C LYS A 207 -8.10 9.35 -0.91
N LEU A 208 -8.07 8.63 -2.03
CA LEU A 208 -7.32 9.07 -3.22
C LEU A 208 -7.73 10.46 -3.73
N ASN A 209 -9.04 10.77 -3.71
CA ASN A 209 -9.56 12.08 -4.11
C ASN A 209 -8.90 13.23 -3.35
N LEU A 210 -8.69 13.10 -2.03
CA LEU A 210 -8.04 14.15 -1.23
C LEU A 210 -6.62 14.46 -1.73
N ARG A 211 -5.89 13.43 -2.16
CA ARG A 211 -4.54 13.56 -2.70
C ARG A 211 -4.58 14.27 -4.07
N ILE A 212 -5.42 13.78 -4.98
CA ILE A 212 -5.56 14.36 -6.33
C ILE A 212 -6.02 15.81 -6.25
N ASP A 213 -7.07 16.10 -5.47
CA ASP A 213 -7.61 17.44 -5.31
C ASP A 213 -6.57 18.39 -4.72
N SER A 214 -5.73 17.94 -3.77
CA SER A 214 -4.64 18.75 -3.23
C SER A 214 -3.62 19.15 -4.31
N MET A 215 -3.29 18.24 -5.24
CA MET A 215 -2.35 18.54 -6.35
C MET A 215 -2.98 19.43 -7.41
N ARG A 216 -4.27 19.23 -7.71
CA ARG A 216 -5.03 20.10 -8.61
C ARG A 216 -5.14 21.50 -8.03
N ASP A 217 -5.49 21.64 -6.75
CA ASP A 217 -5.61 22.94 -6.11
C ASP A 217 -4.26 23.62 -5.94
N ALA A 218 -3.19 22.88 -5.65
CA ALA A 218 -1.82 23.40 -5.64
C ALA A 218 -1.46 24.09 -6.97
N THR A 219 -1.73 23.43 -8.10
CA THR A 219 -1.44 23.97 -9.44
C THR A 219 -2.48 24.98 -9.91
N ARG A 220 -3.74 24.90 -9.48
CA ARG A 220 -4.78 25.89 -9.76
C ARG A 220 -4.47 27.23 -9.09
N LEU A 221 -4.01 27.20 -7.85
CA LEU A 221 -3.69 28.39 -7.06
C LEU A 221 -2.37 29.04 -7.48
N CYS A 222 -1.31 28.24 -7.62
CA CYS A 222 0.04 28.76 -7.90
C CYS A 222 0.39 28.79 -9.41
N GLY A 223 -0.37 28.10 -10.26
CA GLY A 223 0.08 27.73 -11.60
C GLY A 223 1.28 26.77 -11.56
N GLY A 224 1.60 26.18 -12.69
CA GLY A 224 2.77 25.32 -12.85
C GLY A 224 2.43 23.85 -13.02
N VAL A 225 3.50 23.06 -13.05
CA VAL A 225 3.49 21.60 -13.21
C VAL A 225 3.75 20.98 -11.85
N TYR A 226 2.96 19.99 -11.47
CA TYR A 226 3.14 19.22 -10.26
C TYR A 226 3.29 17.74 -10.62
N MET A 227 4.48 17.20 -10.39
CA MET A 227 4.82 15.81 -10.63
C MET A 227 4.79 15.07 -9.31
N TYR A 228 4.02 13.99 -9.23
CA TYR A 228 3.85 13.19 -8.03
C TYR A 228 4.28 11.75 -8.29
N ALA A 229 5.24 11.25 -7.51
CA ALA A 229 5.69 9.85 -7.52
C ALA A 229 5.43 9.22 -6.15
N ASN A 230 5.06 7.95 -6.13
CA ASN A 230 4.72 7.24 -4.90
C ASN A 230 5.17 5.78 -4.95
N HIS A 231 5.31 5.15 -3.79
CA HIS A 231 5.47 3.70 -3.72
C HIS A 231 4.18 3.00 -4.16
N GLN A 232 4.28 1.80 -4.73
CA GLN A 232 3.16 0.94 -5.07
C GLN A 232 3.44 -0.51 -4.67
N GLY A 233 2.74 -1.02 -3.66
CA GLY A 233 2.98 -2.37 -3.14
C GLY A 233 3.16 -2.43 -1.63
N CYS A 234 3.57 -3.60 -1.12
CA CYS A 234 3.84 -3.85 0.30
C CYS A 234 5.34 -3.89 0.59
N ASP A 235 5.92 -2.85 1.17
CA ASP A 235 7.36 -2.74 1.40
C ASP A 235 7.91 -3.52 2.63
N GLY A 236 7.15 -4.47 3.17
CA GLY A 236 7.56 -5.34 4.28
C GLY A 236 6.77 -5.15 5.57
N GLY A 237 5.86 -4.16 5.61
CA GLY A 237 4.97 -3.92 6.74
C GLY A 237 3.50 -4.32 6.49
N ARG A 238 2.61 -3.84 7.37
CA ARG A 238 1.15 -4.00 7.22
C ARG A 238 0.51 -3.02 6.22
N LEU A 239 1.30 -2.07 5.71
CA LEU A 239 0.80 -1.02 4.82
C LEU A 239 0.92 -1.49 3.38
N TYR A 240 -0.05 -1.10 2.57
CA TYR A 240 0.04 -1.14 1.12
C TYR A 240 0.17 0.30 0.63
N TYR A 241 1.17 0.60 -0.19
CA TYR A 241 1.31 1.88 -0.87
C TYR A 241 0.54 1.84 -2.18
N ASP A 242 -0.35 2.80 -2.40
CA ASP A 242 -1.34 2.76 -3.49
C ASP A 242 -0.93 3.51 -4.74
N GLY A 243 0.37 3.77 -4.92
CA GLY A 243 0.90 4.38 -6.14
C GLY A 243 0.14 5.65 -6.52
N CYS A 244 -0.55 5.58 -7.67
CA CYS A 244 -1.24 6.69 -8.29
C CYS A 244 -0.32 7.91 -8.52
N CYS A 245 0.90 7.66 -9.01
CA CYS A 245 1.75 8.71 -9.57
C CYS A 245 0.95 9.53 -10.60
N CYS A 246 1.18 10.85 -10.63
CA CYS A 246 0.42 11.71 -11.53
C CYS A 246 1.20 12.95 -11.95
N ILE A 247 0.74 13.59 -13.02
CA ILE A 247 1.23 14.88 -13.47
C ILE A 247 0.02 15.80 -13.59
N ALA A 248 0.06 16.94 -12.89
CA ALA A 248 -0.96 17.98 -12.97
C ALA A 248 -0.35 19.28 -13.52
N VAL A 249 -1.10 20.01 -14.34
CA VAL A 249 -0.71 21.28 -14.95
C VAL A 249 -1.85 22.27 -14.79
N ASN A 250 -1.61 23.37 -14.09
CA ASN A 250 -2.57 24.47 -13.90
C ASN A 250 -4.00 24.04 -13.45
N GLY A 251 -4.13 22.98 -12.65
CA GLY A 251 -5.40 22.46 -12.14
C GLY A 251 -5.96 21.23 -12.86
N ASP A 252 -5.36 20.85 -13.98
CA ASP A 252 -5.77 19.70 -14.79
C ASP A 252 -4.77 18.55 -14.65
N VAL A 253 -5.27 17.31 -14.56
CA VAL A 253 -4.42 16.12 -14.56
C VAL A 253 -4.18 15.70 -16.00
N VAL A 254 -2.93 15.47 -16.38
CA VAL A 254 -2.54 15.08 -17.76
C VAL A 254 -2.01 13.64 -17.83
N ALA A 255 -1.62 13.07 -16.68
CA ALA A 255 -1.24 11.68 -16.57
C ALA A 255 -1.58 11.15 -15.17
N GLN A 256 -2.09 9.93 -15.09
CA GLN A 256 -2.44 9.24 -13.84
C GLN A 256 -2.05 7.77 -13.93
N GLY A 257 -1.35 7.29 -12.91
CA GLY A 257 -0.89 5.90 -12.79
C GLY A 257 -1.88 5.01 -12.08
N SER A 258 -1.58 3.72 -12.09
CA SER A 258 -2.41 2.72 -11.43
C SER A 258 -2.44 2.97 -9.92
N GLN A 259 -3.60 2.82 -9.29
CA GLN A 259 -3.70 2.80 -7.82
C GLN A 259 -3.24 1.42 -7.28
N PHE A 260 -3.69 0.35 -7.91
CA PHE A 260 -3.35 -1.02 -7.55
C PHE A 260 -2.78 -1.76 -8.78
N SER A 261 -1.62 -2.39 -8.62
CA SER A 261 -0.91 -3.06 -9.72
C SER A 261 0.08 -4.06 -9.14
N LEU A 262 0.35 -5.14 -9.89
CA LEU A 262 1.38 -6.12 -9.55
C LEU A 262 2.75 -5.76 -10.13
N LYS A 263 2.83 -4.70 -10.95
CA LYS A 263 4.07 -4.25 -11.58
C LYS A 263 5.04 -3.68 -10.55
N ASP A 264 6.30 -4.10 -10.63
CA ASP A 264 7.36 -3.53 -9.80
C ASP A 264 7.75 -2.10 -10.25
N VAL A 265 7.59 -1.78 -11.54
CA VAL A 265 7.92 -0.47 -12.12
C VAL A 265 6.84 -0.01 -13.11
N GLU A 266 6.21 1.12 -12.80
CA GLU A 266 5.31 1.84 -13.70
C GLU A 266 5.83 3.27 -13.90
N VAL A 267 6.01 3.68 -15.16
CA VAL A 267 6.50 5.03 -15.52
C VAL A 267 5.47 5.68 -16.43
N LEU A 268 5.15 6.93 -16.14
CA LEU A 268 4.30 7.78 -16.97
C LEU A 268 5.08 9.02 -17.40
N ASP A 269 4.83 9.50 -18.60
CA ASP A 269 5.39 10.73 -19.10
C ASP A 269 4.32 11.68 -19.66
N ALA A 270 4.65 12.96 -19.70
CA ALA A 270 3.83 13.99 -20.34
C ALA A 270 4.73 15.03 -21.00
N LEU A 271 4.29 15.55 -22.15
CA LEU A 271 4.91 16.68 -22.83
C LEU A 271 4.15 17.96 -22.45
N ILE A 272 4.83 18.95 -21.89
CA ILE A 272 4.19 20.11 -21.28
C ILE A 272 4.71 21.39 -21.93
N ASP A 273 3.81 22.34 -22.20
CA ASP A 273 4.17 23.71 -22.61
C ASP A 273 4.30 24.64 -21.39
N LEU A 274 5.52 25.03 -21.05
CA LEU A 274 5.78 25.95 -19.95
C LEU A 274 5.39 27.39 -20.27
N ASP A 275 5.23 27.75 -21.55
CA ASP A 275 4.72 29.07 -21.91
C ASP A 275 3.24 29.20 -21.51
N ALA A 276 2.48 28.10 -21.47
CA ALA A 276 1.12 28.06 -20.94
C ALA A 276 1.08 28.30 -19.41
N VAL A 277 2.06 27.78 -18.65
CA VAL A 277 2.23 28.09 -17.22
C VAL A 277 2.49 29.58 -17.00
N SER A 278 3.43 30.14 -17.77
CA SER A 278 3.74 31.57 -17.71
C SER A 278 2.52 32.42 -18.05
N SER A 279 1.76 32.05 -19.08
CA SER A 279 0.50 32.74 -19.46
C SER A 279 -0.56 32.63 -18.36
N TYR A 280 -0.75 31.43 -17.77
CA TYR A 280 -1.71 31.22 -16.69
C TYR A 280 -1.43 32.14 -15.51
N ARG A 281 -0.17 32.18 -15.04
CA ARG A 281 0.26 33.08 -13.95
C ARG A 281 0.11 34.55 -14.33
N ALA A 282 0.42 34.92 -15.58
CA ALA A 282 0.31 36.30 -16.04
C ALA A 282 -1.14 36.82 -16.06
N CYS A 283 -2.13 35.95 -16.25
CA CYS A 283 -3.55 36.29 -16.20
C CYS A 283 -4.07 36.49 -14.76
N VAL A 284 -3.42 35.93 -13.74
CA VAL A 284 -3.85 36.02 -12.33
C VAL A 284 -3.23 37.25 -11.68
N SER A 285 -3.98 38.36 -11.64
CA SER A 285 -3.44 39.63 -11.13
C SER A 285 -2.97 39.59 -9.67
N SER A 286 -3.67 38.85 -8.81
CA SER A 286 -3.31 38.68 -7.39
C SER A 286 -2.02 37.88 -7.19
N PHE A 287 -1.73 36.93 -8.08
CA PHE A 287 -0.48 36.17 -8.05
C PHE A 287 0.70 37.09 -8.37
N ARG A 288 0.57 37.91 -9.42
CA ARG A 288 1.60 38.88 -9.83
C ARG A 288 1.91 39.90 -8.73
N GLU A 289 0.88 40.43 -8.08
CA GLU A 289 1.04 41.37 -6.97
C GLU A 289 1.84 40.72 -5.83
N GLN A 290 1.45 39.52 -5.40
CA GLN A 290 2.15 38.81 -4.32
C GLN A 290 3.59 38.46 -4.68
N ALA A 291 3.83 37.98 -5.90
CA ALA A 291 5.18 37.65 -6.40
C ALA A 291 6.14 38.86 -6.37
N SER A 292 5.64 40.09 -6.45
CA SER A 292 6.46 41.31 -6.42
C SER A 292 7.03 41.65 -5.04
N HIS A 293 6.49 41.06 -3.97
CA HIS A 293 6.83 41.38 -2.58
C HIS A 293 7.61 40.26 -1.85
N VAL A 294 7.95 39.18 -2.54
CA VAL A 294 8.41 37.93 -1.90
C VAL A 294 9.90 37.95 -1.55
N THR A 295 10.23 37.34 -0.41
CA THR A 295 11.59 37.13 0.06
C THR A 295 12.32 36.11 -0.83
N LYS A 296 13.55 36.41 -1.20
CA LYS A 296 14.34 35.60 -2.13
C LYS A 296 14.64 34.21 -1.55
N VAL A 297 14.16 33.15 -2.21
CA VAL A 297 14.54 31.77 -1.90
C VAL A 297 15.90 31.45 -2.54
N PRO A 298 16.82 30.73 -1.85
CA PRO A 298 18.09 30.29 -2.43
C PRO A 298 17.91 29.45 -3.70
N CYS A 299 18.85 29.58 -4.63
CA CYS A 299 18.84 28.81 -5.88
C CYS A 299 20.20 28.27 -6.27
N VAL A 300 20.22 27.10 -6.90
CA VAL A 300 21.39 26.53 -7.57
C VAL A 300 21.24 26.78 -9.06
N LYS A 301 22.15 27.58 -9.63
CA LYS A 301 22.16 27.86 -11.08
C LYS A 301 22.78 26.69 -11.83
N VAL A 302 22.04 26.13 -12.76
CA VAL A 302 22.47 25.00 -13.59
C VAL A 302 22.65 25.46 -15.02
N GLN A 303 23.88 25.41 -15.54
CA GLN A 303 24.21 25.82 -16.91
C GLN A 303 23.80 24.74 -17.93
N TYR A 304 22.52 24.42 -17.97
CA TYR A 304 21.94 23.38 -18.81
C TYR A 304 20.53 23.79 -19.26
N LYS A 305 20.10 23.30 -20.42
CA LYS A 305 18.74 23.51 -20.95
C LYS A 305 17.97 22.19 -20.88
N LEU A 306 16.79 22.22 -20.28
CA LEU A 306 15.93 21.03 -20.22
C LEU A 306 14.86 21.05 -21.32
N CYS A 307 14.41 22.23 -21.74
CA CYS A 307 13.35 22.32 -22.72
C CYS A 307 13.83 21.82 -24.08
N GLN A 308 12.98 21.02 -24.72
CA GLN A 308 13.20 20.52 -26.06
C GLN A 308 12.97 21.65 -27.07
N THR A 309 13.75 21.64 -28.15
CA THR A 309 13.50 22.55 -29.28
C THR A 309 12.19 22.15 -29.95
N PHE A 310 11.27 23.09 -30.09
CA PHE A 310 10.00 22.87 -30.78
C PHE A 310 10.22 22.30 -32.19
N ARG A 311 9.49 21.24 -32.54
CA ARG A 311 9.42 20.64 -33.87
C ARG A 311 7.97 20.44 -34.25
N ASP A 312 7.71 20.46 -35.56
CA ASP A 312 6.37 20.21 -36.08
C ASP A 312 5.87 18.82 -35.65
N GLY A 313 4.60 18.74 -35.24
CA GLY A 313 4.00 17.53 -34.65
C GLY A 313 4.24 17.30 -33.15
N MET A 314 4.97 18.18 -32.45
CA MET A 314 5.05 18.12 -30.98
C MET A 314 3.80 18.76 -30.35
N ILE A 315 2.89 17.94 -29.85
CA ILE A 315 1.64 18.37 -29.22
C ILE A 315 1.73 18.13 -27.71
N PRO A 316 1.52 19.15 -26.86
CA PRO A 316 1.43 18.96 -25.41
C PRO A 316 0.37 17.91 -25.06
N THR A 317 0.60 17.16 -23.99
CA THR A 317 -0.34 16.14 -23.52
C THR A 317 -1.65 16.77 -23.07
N ASP A 318 -2.77 16.27 -23.60
CA ASP A 318 -4.10 16.74 -23.26
C ASP A 318 -4.51 16.35 -21.82
N PRO A 319 -5.35 17.14 -21.15
CA PRO A 319 -5.99 16.76 -19.89
C PRO A 319 -6.78 15.45 -19.99
N ILE A 320 -6.78 14.68 -18.91
CA ILE A 320 -7.54 13.44 -18.75
C ILE A 320 -8.56 13.56 -17.62
N GLU A 321 -9.63 12.76 -17.69
CA GLU A 321 -10.53 12.57 -16.57
C GLU A 321 -9.86 11.68 -15.52
N VAL A 322 -9.94 12.10 -14.25
CA VAL A 322 -9.35 11.34 -13.15
C VAL A 322 -10.20 10.10 -12.88
N MET A 323 -9.57 8.93 -12.92
CA MET A 323 -10.20 7.68 -12.59
C MET A 323 -10.12 7.41 -11.09
N TYR A 324 -11.26 7.05 -10.50
CA TYR A 324 -11.38 6.63 -9.11
C TYR A 324 -12.00 5.25 -9.06
N HIS A 325 -11.48 4.41 -8.18
CA HIS A 325 -12.12 3.15 -7.85
C HIS A 325 -13.31 3.37 -6.91
N CYS A 326 -14.37 2.59 -7.09
CA CYS A 326 -15.40 2.52 -6.06
C CYS A 326 -14.85 1.80 -4.81
N PRO A 327 -15.45 1.97 -3.62
CA PRO A 327 -14.93 1.37 -2.40
C PRO A 327 -14.78 -0.16 -2.46
N GLU A 328 -15.70 -0.83 -3.16
CA GLU A 328 -15.68 -2.29 -3.34
C GLU A 328 -14.50 -2.73 -4.23
N GLU A 329 -14.17 -1.94 -5.26
CA GLU A 329 -12.97 -2.14 -6.07
C GLU A 329 -11.68 -1.90 -5.27
N GLU A 330 -11.64 -0.86 -4.42
CA GLU A 330 -10.50 -0.63 -3.53
C GLU A 330 -10.28 -1.81 -2.57
N ILE A 331 -11.36 -2.39 -2.03
CA ILE A 331 -11.32 -3.60 -1.18
C ILE A 331 -10.91 -4.84 -1.99
N ALA A 332 -11.33 -4.93 -3.25
CA ALA A 332 -10.97 -6.03 -4.12
C ALA A 332 -9.48 -5.99 -4.50
N PHE A 333 -8.95 -4.83 -4.88
CA PHE A 333 -7.64 -4.73 -5.53
C PHE A 333 -6.50 -4.45 -4.55
N GLY A 334 -6.68 -3.56 -3.57
CA GLY A 334 -5.63 -3.21 -2.61
C GLY A 334 -5.14 -4.40 -1.80
N PRO A 335 -6.03 -5.03 -1.00
CA PRO A 335 -5.71 -6.25 -0.26
C PRO A 335 -5.20 -7.40 -1.15
N SER A 336 -5.67 -7.53 -2.39
CA SER A 336 -5.17 -8.55 -3.33
C SER A 336 -3.71 -8.31 -3.72
N CYS A 337 -3.36 -7.09 -4.11
CA CYS A 337 -1.98 -6.74 -4.44
C CYS A 337 -1.07 -6.86 -3.22
N TRP A 338 -1.56 -6.50 -2.02
CA TRP A 338 -0.86 -6.67 -0.76
C TRP A 338 -0.56 -8.14 -0.45
N LEU A 339 -1.55 -9.03 -0.62
CA LEU A 339 -1.36 -10.48 -0.44
C LEU A 339 -0.35 -11.05 -1.44
N TRP A 340 -0.38 -10.59 -2.70
CA TRP A 340 0.59 -11.02 -3.72
C TRP A 340 2.02 -10.69 -3.32
N ASP A 341 2.26 -9.45 -2.89
CA ASP A 341 3.58 -9.01 -2.41
C ASP A 341 4.02 -9.79 -1.17
N TYR A 342 3.12 -9.98 -0.19
CA TYR A 342 3.42 -10.79 0.99
C TYR A 342 3.81 -12.22 0.61
N LEU A 343 3.07 -12.85 -0.31
CA LEU A 343 3.31 -14.22 -0.76
C LEU A 343 4.66 -14.34 -1.47
N ARG A 344 4.93 -13.47 -2.44
CA ARG A 344 6.15 -13.56 -3.25
C ARG A 344 7.41 -13.22 -2.44
N ARG A 345 7.32 -12.28 -1.48
CA ARG A 345 8.45 -11.80 -0.64
C ARG A 345 8.74 -12.68 0.56
N SER A 346 7.70 -13.24 1.21
CA SER A 346 7.86 -14.17 2.34
C SER A 346 8.45 -15.53 1.96
N ARG A 347 8.51 -15.84 0.66
CA ARG A 347 8.86 -17.16 0.10
C ARG A 347 7.90 -18.27 0.53
N ALA A 348 6.72 -17.93 1.04
CA ALA A 348 5.65 -18.88 1.25
C ALA A 348 5.19 -19.49 -0.09
N SER A 349 4.55 -20.66 -0.01
CA SER A 349 4.10 -21.44 -1.17
C SER A 349 2.59 -21.38 -1.40
N GLY A 350 1.89 -20.58 -0.58
CA GLY A 350 0.45 -20.43 -0.64
C GLY A 350 -0.15 -19.88 0.66
N PHE A 351 -1.47 -19.96 0.74
CA PHE A 351 -2.30 -19.52 1.85
C PHE A 351 -3.15 -20.66 2.38
N LEU A 352 -3.43 -20.63 3.69
CA LEU A 352 -4.46 -21.45 4.32
C LEU A 352 -5.48 -20.55 5.02
N LEU A 353 -6.77 -20.72 4.69
CA LEU A 353 -7.87 -19.98 5.29
C LEU A 353 -8.86 -20.92 5.98
N PRO A 354 -9.09 -20.74 7.29
CA PRO A 354 -10.30 -21.23 7.97
C PRO A 354 -11.56 -20.60 7.35
N LEU A 355 -12.24 -21.34 6.47
CA LEU A 355 -13.40 -20.84 5.73
C LEU A 355 -14.68 -21.28 6.43
N SER A 356 -15.36 -20.33 7.07
CA SER A 356 -16.57 -20.61 7.87
C SER A 356 -17.89 -20.57 7.08
N GLY A 357 -17.88 -20.06 5.85
CA GLY A 357 -19.11 -19.81 5.09
C GLY A 357 -19.90 -18.58 5.57
N GLY A 358 -19.31 -17.79 6.47
CA GLY A 358 -19.79 -16.47 6.88
C GLY A 358 -19.16 -15.35 6.05
N ALA A 359 -19.66 -14.13 6.23
CA ALA A 359 -19.31 -12.97 5.42
C ALA A 359 -17.80 -12.65 5.38
N ASP A 360 -17.13 -12.70 6.54
CA ASP A 360 -15.76 -12.21 6.65
C ASP A 360 -14.75 -13.16 6.02
N SER A 361 -14.82 -14.46 6.37
CA SER A 361 -13.95 -15.48 5.76
C SER A 361 -14.23 -15.62 4.25
N SER A 362 -15.48 -15.45 3.82
CA SER A 362 -15.83 -15.42 2.40
C SER A 362 -15.27 -14.19 1.67
N SER A 363 -15.20 -13.04 2.35
CA SER A 363 -14.55 -11.83 1.81
C SER A 363 -13.05 -12.05 1.62
N VAL A 364 -12.37 -12.66 2.59
CA VAL A 364 -10.95 -13.02 2.47
C VAL A 364 -10.73 -13.98 1.31
N ALA A 365 -11.58 -15.01 1.17
CA ALA A 365 -11.51 -15.94 0.05
C ALA A 365 -11.69 -15.24 -1.30
N ALA A 366 -12.68 -14.35 -1.42
CA ALA A 366 -12.91 -13.57 -2.62
C ALA A 366 -11.72 -12.67 -3.00
N ILE A 367 -11.04 -12.07 -2.00
CA ILE A 367 -9.81 -11.29 -2.20
C ILE A 367 -8.68 -12.19 -2.72
N VAL A 368 -8.46 -13.38 -2.15
CA VAL A 368 -7.44 -14.32 -2.69
C VAL A 368 -7.78 -14.76 -4.12
N GLY A 369 -9.07 -14.98 -4.41
CA GLY A 369 -9.53 -15.25 -5.77
C GLY A 369 -9.27 -14.08 -6.72
N CYS A 370 -9.55 -12.85 -6.30
CA CYS A 370 -9.26 -11.62 -7.05
C CYS A 370 -7.75 -11.49 -7.33
N MET A 371 -6.90 -11.74 -6.34
CA MET A 371 -5.45 -11.79 -6.51
C MET A 371 -5.05 -12.77 -7.63
N CYS A 372 -5.60 -13.98 -7.64
CA CYS A 372 -5.31 -14.96 -8.70
C CYS A 372 -5.79 -14.45 -10.08
N GLN A 373 -6.96 -13.81 -10.16
CA GLN A 373 -7.45 -13.20 -11.40
C GLN A 373 -6.54 -12.07 -11.90
N LEU A 374 -6.02 -11.21 -11.01
CA LEU A 374 -5.07 -10.15 -11.35
C LEU A 374 -3.75 -10.72 -11.87
N VAL A 375 -3.23 -11.78 -11.24
CA VAL A 375 -2.01 -12.47 -11.68
C VAL A 375 -2.16 -12.98 -13.11
N ILE A 376 -3.24 -13.71 -13.42
CA ILE A 376 -3.47 -14.20 -14.80
C ILE A 376 -3.60 -13.03 -15.77
N LYS A 377 -4.34 -11.99 -15.41
CA LYS A 377 -4.53 -10.80 -16.25
C LYS A 377 -3.21 -10.12 -16.61
N ASP A 378 -2.26 -10.04 -15.69
CA ASP A 378 -0.96 -9.42 -15.96
C ASP A 378 -0.01 -10.37 -16.70
N ILE A 379 -0.10 -11.68 -16.49
CA ILE A 379 0.58 -12.69 -17.33
C ILE A 379 0.10 -12.57 -18.79
N ASP A 380 -1.21 -12.45 -19.01
CA ASP A 380 -1.81 -12.30 -20.35
C ASP A 380 -1.38 -11.00 -21.04
N LYS A 381 -1.05 -9.97 -20.27
CA LYS A 381 -0.46 -8.71 -20.77
C LYS A 381 1.05 -8.80 -21.02
N GLY A 382 1.69 -9.94 -20.73
CA GLY A 382 3.11 -10.17 -20.94
C GLY A 382 4.01 -9.71 -19.79
N ASP A 383 3.51 -9.63 -18.55
CA ASP A 383 4.36 -9.35 -17.39
C ASP A 383 5.19 -10.59 -17.00
N GLU A 384 6.45 -10.60 -17.43
CA GLU A 384 7.37 -11.72 -17.21
C GLU A 384 7.77 -11.89 -15.73
N GLN A 385 7.78 -10.81 -14.93
CA GLN A 385 8.12 -10.91 -13.50
C GLN A 385 6.97 -11.58 -12.73
N VAL A 386 5.74 -11.13 -12.95
CA VAL A 386 4.54 -11.74 -12.35
C VAL A 386 4.44 -13.21 -12.77
N LYS A 387 4.69 -13.52 -14.04
CA LYS A 387 4.74 -14.90 -14.56
C LYS A 387 5.79 -15.74 -13.86
N ALA A 388 7.03 -15.25 -13.74
CA ALA A 388 8.11 -15.96 -13.07
C ALA A 388 7.81 -16.22 -11.60
N ASP A 389 7.24 -15.24 -10.89
CA ASP A 389 6.82 -15.40 -9.50
C ASP A 389 5.67 -16.40 -9.36
N ALA A 390 4.66 -16.35 -10.24
CA ALA A 390 3.54 -17.30 -10.23
C ALA A 390 4.00 -18.73 -10.50
N MET A 391 4.92 -18.92 -11.45
CA MET A 391 5.55 -20.21 -11.74
C MET A 391 6.32 -20.74 -10.52
N ARG A 392 7.11 -19.90 -9.87
CA ARG A 392 7.91 -20.24 -8.69
C ARG A 392 7.02 -20.63 -7.51
N ILE A 393 6.05 -19.79 -7.15
CA ILE A 393 5.20 -20.00 -5.98
C ILE A 393 4.29 -21.22 -6.21
N GLY A 394 3.70 -21.34 -7.40
CA GLY A 394 2.85 -22.46 -7.78
C GLY A 394 3.60 -23.78 -8.04
N GLN A 395 4.93 -23.75 -8.04
CA GLN A 395 5.82 -24.88 -8.30
C GLN A 395 5.45 -25.61 -9.60
N TYR A 396 5.33 -24.84 -10.68
CA TYR A 396 5.08 -25.37 -12.01
C TYR A 396 6.33 -26.09 -12.54
N ARG A 397 6.11 -27.08 -13.42
CA ARG A 397 7.20 -27.79 -14.09
C ARG A 397 7.76 -26.93 -15.22
N ASP A 398 8.96 -27.26 -15.69
CA ASP A 398 9.60 -26.57 -16.81
C ASP A 398 8.67 -26.54 -18.04
N GLY A 399 8.37 -25.33 -18.52
CA GLY A 399 7.48 -25.09 -19.66
C GLY A 399 5.99 -24.93 -19.33
N GLU A 400 5.58 -25.18 -18.08
CA GLU A 400 4.21 -24.93 -17.60
C GLU A 400 4.11 -23.55 -16.94
N PHE A 401 3.01 -22.83 -17.15
CA PHE A 401 2.70 -21.59 -16.46
C PHE A 401 1.19 -21.45 -16.26
N PRO A 402 0.73 -20.69 -15.24
CA PRO A 402 -0.69 -20.52 -14.98
C PRO A 402 -1.38 -19.74 -16.12
N THR A 403 -2.50 -20.27 -16.61
CA THR A 403 -3.37 -19.61 -17.61
C THR A 403 -4.81 -19.44 -17.13
N ASP A 404 -5.15 -20.02 -15.98
CA ASP A 404 -6.49 -19.98 -15.40
C ASP A 404 -6.40 -19.66 -13.91
N SER A 405 -7.23 -18.73 -13.45
CA SER A 405 -7.15 -18.22 -12.08
C SER A 405 -7.59 -19.26 -11.06
N ARG A 406 -8.51 -20.16 -11.42
CA ARG A 406 -8.96 -21.24 -10.55
C ARG A 406 -7.91 -22.33 -10.42
N GLU A 407 -7.20 -22.66 -11.49
CA GLU A 407 -6.06 -23.57 -11.45
C GLU A 407 -4.91 -23.03 -10.59
N LEU A 408 -4.59 -21.74 -10.74
CA LEU A 408 -3.63 -21.06 -9.88
C LEU A 408 -4.07 -21.09 -8.41
N ALA A 409 -5.33 -20.75 -8.13
CA ALA A 409 -5.90 -20.80 -6.78
C ALA A 409 -5.83 -22.21 -6.20
N LYS A 410 -6.09 -23.26 -6.99
CA LYS A 410 -6.01 -24.65 -6.54
C LYS A 410 -4.61 -25.03 -6.03
N ARG A 411 -3.56 -24.41 -6.58
CA ARG A 411 -2.19 -24.67 -6.16
C ARG A 411 -1.77 -23.87 -4.95
N LEU A 412 -2.28 -22.65 -4.82
CA LEU A 412 -1.81 -21.64 -3.88
C LEU A 412 -2.74 -21.44 -2.69
N PHE A 413 -4.01 -21.82 -2.78
CA PHE A 413 -5.02 -21.45 -1.81
C PHE A 413 -5.75 -22.66 -1.27
N TYR A 414 -5.58 -22.90 0.02
CA TYR A 414 -6.19 -23.98 0.77
C TYR A 414 -7.25 -23.41 1.70
N THR A 415 -8.43 -24.01 1.67
CA THR A 415 -9.54 -23.63 2.55
C THR A 415 -9.93 -24.82 3.40
N VAL A 416 -10.28 -24.57 4.66
CA VAL A 416 -10.74 -25.62 5.56
C VAL A 416 -11.97 -25.14 6.34
N TYR A 417 -13.08 -25.85 6.17
CA TYR A 417 -14.25 -25.74 7.02
C TYR A 417 -14.10 -26.70 8.20
N MET A 418 -14.18 -26.17 9.42
CA MET A 418 -13.97 -26.92 10.67
C MET A 418 -15.27 -26.96 11.47
N GLY A 419 -16.16 -27.86 11.04
CA GLY A 419 -17.50 -28.03 11.61
C GLY A 419 -17.49 -28.79 12.93
N THR A 420 -18.55 -28.58 13.71
CA THR A 420 -18.91 -29.38 14.88
C THR A 420 -20.32 -29.95 14.70
N GLU A 421 -20.79 -30.76 15.65
CA GLU A 421 -22.17 -31.23 15.71
C GLU A 421 -23.22 -30.10 15.72
N ASN A 422 -22.80 -28.89 16.08
CA ASN A 422 -23.64 -27.69 16.15
C ASN A 422 -23.67 -26.89 14.83
N SER A 423 -22.79 -27.21 13.88
CA SER A 423 -22.69 -26.45 12.64
C SER A 423 -23.76 -26.82 11.62
N SER A 424 -24.35 -25.83 10.95
CA SER A 424 -25.43 -26.05 9.99
C SER A 424 -24.93 -26.61 8.65
N GLU A 425 -25.81 -27.34 7.94
CA GLU A 425 -25.53 -27.77 6.57
C GLU A 425 -25.40 -26.57 5.62
N ASP A 426 -26.08 -25.47 5.91
CA ASP A 426 -26.06 -24.26 5.10
C ASP A 426 -24.70 -23.54 5.14
N THR A 427 -24.09 -23.34 6.31
CA THR A 427 -22.74 -22.72 6.42
C THR A 427 -21.69 -23.57 5.71
N ARG A 428 -21.76 -24.89 5.91
CA ARG A 428 -20.88 -25.87 5.26
C ARG A 428 -21.03 -25.84 3.73
N SER A 429 -22.26 -25.82 3.23
CA SER A 429 -22.57 -25.78 1.79
C SER A 429 -22.09 -24.47 1.14
N ARG A 430 -22.28 -23.33 1.81
CA ARG A 430 -21.78 -22.03 1.33
C ARG A 430 -20.25 -22.00 1.22
N ALA A 431 -19.55 -22.46 2.26
CA ALA A 431 -18.09 -22.53 2.26
C ALA A 431 -17.57 -23.38 1.09
N LYS A 432 -18.17 -24.56 0.88
CA LYS A 432 -17.79 -25.47 -0.21
C LYS A 432 -18.04 -24.86 -1.60
N ARG A 433 -19.23 -24.30 -1.84
CA ARG A 433 -19.56 -23.69 -3.15
C ARG A 433 -18.63 -22.53 -3.49
N LEU A 434 -18.35 -21.66 -2.54
CA LEU A 434 -17.41 -20.56 -2.75
C LEU A 434 -16.00 -21.07 -3.05
N ALA A 435 -15.54 -22.08 -2.30
CA ALA A 435 -14.25 -22.70 -2.53
C ALA A 435 -14.13 -23.31 -3.94
N GLU A 436 -15.20 -23.92 -4.45
CA GLU A 436 -15.30 -24.46 -5.81
C GLU A 436 -15.32 -23.36 -6.88
N GLU A 437 -16.07 -22.27 -6.67
CA GLU A 437 -16.11 -21.11 -7.58
C GLU A 437 -14.71 -20.49 -7.74
N ILE A 438 -14.02 -20.24 -6.63
CA ILE A 438 -12.64 -19.69 -6.63
C ILE A 438 -11.63 -20.71 -7.16
N GLY A 439 -11.86 -22.01 -6.95
CA GLY A 439 -10.92 -23.07 -7.31
C GLY A 439 -9.94 -23.47 -6.21
N SER A 440 -10.15 -23.05 -4.96
CA SER A 440 -9.28 -23.42 -3.83
C SER A 440 -9.30 -24.93 -3.54
N PHE A 441 -8.23 -25.45 -2.95
CA PHE A 441 -8.22 -26.81 -2.42
C PHE A 441 -8.96 -26.86 -1.08
N HIS A 442 -10.16 -27.46 -1.06
CA HIS A 442 -11.07 -27.39 0.07
C HIS A 442 -11.09 -28.66 0.93
N PHE A 443 -11.10 -28.48 2.25
CA PHE A 443 -11.32 -29.52 3.25
C PHE A 443 -12.58 -29.23 4.07
N ASP A 444 -13.31 -30.29 4.41
CA ASP A 444 -14.39 -30.27 5.39
C ASP A 444 -14.03 -31.28 6.49
N VAL A 445 -13.78 -30.79 7.70
CA VAL A 445 -13.23 -31.57 8.82
C VAL A 445 -14.11 -31.40 10.06
N PRO A 446 -14.72 -32.48 10.59
CA PRO A 446 -15.35 -32.44 11.90
C PRO A 446 -14.30 -32.42 13.01
N ILE A 447 -14.42 -31.49 13.96
CA ILE A 447 -13.45 -31.34 15.07
C ILE A 447 -13.94 -31.91 16.41
N ASP A 448 -15.15 -32.46 16.45
CA ASP A 448 -15.81 -32.93 17.68
C ASP A 448 -14.94 -33.94 18.45
N SER A 449 -14.30 -34.89 17.76
CA SER A 449 -13.44 -35.88 18.41
C SER A 449 -12.25 -35.24 19.15
N VAL A 450 -11.70 -34.15 18.62
CA VAL A 450 -10.60 -33.41 19.25
C VAL A 450 -11.13 -32.63 20.45
N VAL A 451 -12.28 -31.96 20.30
CA VAL A 451 -12.95 -31.25 21.39
C VAL A 451 -13.26 -32.20 22.54
N SER A 452 -13.88 -33.34 22.27
CA SER A 452 -14.19 -34.37 23.26
C SER A 452 -12.95 -34.90 23.97
N ALA A 453 -11.82 -35.04 23.28
CA ALA A 453 -10.56 -35.46 23.90
C ALA A 453 -10.05 -34.44 24.94
N PHE A 454 -10.12 -33.13 24.63
CA PHE A 454 -9.78 -32.06 25.56
C PHE A 454 -10.72 -32.02 26.77
N LEU A 455 -12.03 -32.17 26.54
CA LEU A 455 -13.02 -32.20 27.62
C LEU A 455 -12.85 -33.42 28.53
N SER A 456 -12.58 -34.59 27.95
CA SER A 456 -12.31 -35.82 28.70
C SER A 456 -11.05 -35.69 29.57
N LEU A 457 -10.01 -35.02 29.05
CA LEU A 457 -8.81 -34.72 29.83
C LEU A 457 -9.11 -33.75 30.97
N PHE A 458 -9.88 -32.69 30.71
CA PHE A 458 -10.27 -31.73 31.74
C PHE A 458 -11.09 -32.39 32.86
N GLU A 459 -12.05 -33.24 32.51
CA GLU A 459 -12.85 -34.01 33.46
C GLU A 459 -11.96 -34.93 34.30
N ARG A 460 -11.02 -35.64 33.68
CA ARG A 460 -10.06 -36.49 34.40
C ARG A 460 -9.19 -35.70 35.39
N LEU A 461 -8.80 -34.48 35.05
CA LEU A 461 -7.93 -33.63 35.88
C LEU A 461 -8.69 -32.97 37.04
N THR A 462 -9.97 -32.64 36.84
CA THR A 462 -10.72 -31.77 37.77
C THR A 462 -11.90 -32.45 38.43
N GLY A 463 -12.35 -33.60 37.92
CA GLY A 463 -13.57 -34.28 38.31
C GLY A 463 -14.86 -33.55 37.91
N LYS A 464 -14.77 -32.53 37.04
CA LYS A 464 -15.93 -31.73 36.60
C LYS A 464 -16.08 -31.76 35.08
N GLN A 465 -17.32 -31.91 34.63
CA GLN A 465 -17.70 -31.82 33.23
C GLN A 465 -18.47 -30.53 32.98
N PRO A 466 -17.93 -29.57 32.19
CA PRO A 466 -18.65 -28.34 31.85
C PRO A 466 -19.85 -28.63 30.95
N ARG A 467 -20.91 -27.84 31.06
CA ARG A 467 -22.12 -27.95 30.23
C ARG A 467 -22.41 -26.65 29.48
N TYR A 468 -23.05 -26.74 28.31
CA TYR A 468 -23.55 -25.56 27.60
C TYR A 468 -24.69 -24.91 28.39
N LYS A 469 -24.91 -23.62 28.16
CA LYS A 469 -25.97 -22.85 28.82
C LYS A 469 -27.36 -23.43 28.54
N VAL A 470 -27.59 -23.86 27.31
CA VAL A 470 -28.83 -24.54 26.89
C VAL A 470 -29.07 -25.87 27.61
N ASP A 471 -28.02 -26.52 28.10
CA ASP A 471 -28.07 -27.77 28.86
C ASP A 471 -27.93 -27.55 30.38
N GLY A 472 -28.15 -26.32 30.85
CA GLY A 472 -28.15 -25.94 32.27
C GLY A 472 -26.76 -25.66 32.87
N GLY A 473 -25.75 -25.42 32.04
CA GLY A 473 -24.44 -24.93 32.48
C GLY A 473 -24.44 -23.43 32.84
N SER A 474 -23.46 -23.02 33.64
CA SER A 474 -23.22 -21.60 33.93
C SER A 474 -22.66 -20.86 32.71
N HIS A 475 -22.70 -19.51 32.75
CA HIS A 475 -22.09 -18.68 31.71
C HIS A 475 -20.59 -18.97 31.52
N THR A 476 -19.86 -19.22 32.61
CA THR A 476 -18.42 -19.56 32.56
C THR A 476 -18.16 -20.89 31.87
N GLU A 477 -18.98 -21.91 32.13
CA GLU A 477 -18.87 -23.21 31.47
C GLU A 477 -19.14 -23.08 29.97
N ASN A 478 -20.22 -22.40 29.62
CA ASN A 478 -20.63 -22.18 28.23
C ASN A 478 -19.56 -21.44 27.42
N LEU A 479 -19.04 -20.33 27.94
CA LEU A 479 -17.97 -19.58 27.30
C LEU A 479 -16.67 -20.41 27.22
N GLY A 480 -16.38 -21.22 28.24
CA GLY A 480 -15.25 -22.15 28.22
C GLY A 480 -15.33 -23.16 27.08
N LEU A 481 -16.52 -23.73 26.85
CA LEU A 481 -16.80 -24.68 25.77
C LEU A 481 -16.71 -24.06 24.38
N GLN A 482 -17.21 -22.84 24.20
CA GLN A 482 -17.06 -22.13 22.92
C GLN A 482 -15.60 -21.80 22.63
N ASN A 483 -14.88 -21.27 23.64
CA ASN A 483 -13.49 -20.86 23.49
C ASN A 483 -12.56 -22.03 23.13
N ILE A 484 -12.76 -23.22 23.71
CA ILE A 484 -11.91 -24.38 23.39
C ILE A 484 -12.10 -24.85 21.94
N GLN A 485 -13.34 -24.84 21.44
CA GLN A 485 -13.62 -25.13 20.03
C GLN A 485 -12.90 -24.11 19.12
N ALA A 486 -13.03 -22.82 19.43
CA ALA A 486 -12.40 -21.74 18.66
C ALA A 486 -10.86 -21.87 18.61
N ARG A 487 -10.21 -22.23 19.73
CA ARG A 487 -8.76 -22.42 19.79
C ARG A 487 -8.29 -23.70 19.08
N ILE A 488 -9.05 -24.78 19.15
CA ILE A 488 -8.74 -26.03 18.43
C ILE A 488 -8.69 -25.79 16.92
N ARG A 489 -9.63 -24.97 16.39
CA ARG A 489 -9.62 -24.57 14.97
C ARG A 489 -8.32 -23.87 14.59
N MET A 490 -7.83 -22.95 15.42
CA MET A 490 -6.55 -22.28 15.18
C MET A 490 -5.38 -23.27 15.16
N VAL A 491 -5.30 -24.17 16.14
CA VAL A 491 -4.24 -25.18 16.21
C VAL A 491 -4.23 -26.05 14.95
N LEU A 492 -5.40 -26.50 14.50
CA LEU A 492 -5.54 -27.29 13.28
C LEU A 492 -5.13 -26.49 12.04
N ALA A 493 -5.54 -25.23 11.93
CA ALA A 493 -5.18 -24.37 10.80
C ALA A 493 -3.66 -24.22 10.64
N PHE A 494 -2.93 -23.91 11.72
CA PHE A 494 -1.47 -23.79 11.67
C PHE A 494 -0.77 -25.12 11.40
N MET A 495 -1.28 -26.23 11.94
CA MET A 495 -0.77 -27.56 11.63
C MET A 495 -0.91 -27.87 10.13
N MET A 496 -2.09 -27.60 9.56
CA MET A 496 -2.32 -27.78 8.13
C MET A 496 -1.44 -26.85 7.31
N ALA A 497 -1.32 -25.58 7.67
CA ALA A 497 -0.49 -24.62 6.92
C ALA A 497 0.98 -25.05 6.85
N SER A 498 1.46 -25.71 7.89
CA SER A 498 2.83 -26.25 7.97
C SER A 498 3.01 -27.57 7.22
N LEU A 499 1.99 -28.45 7.21
CA LEU A 499 2.13 -29.84 6.73
C LEU A 499 1.47 -30.12 5.39
N MET A 500 0.53 -29.28 4.93
CA MET A 500 -0.14 -29.49 3.66
C MET A 500 0.78 -29.41 2.44
N PRO A 501 1.81 -28.54 2.38
CA PRO A 501 2.82 -28.62 1.34
C PRO A 501 3.46 -30.01 1.28
N TRP A 502 3.87 -30.55 2.43
CA TRP A 502 4.44 -31.90 2.53
C TRP A 502 3.47 -32.99 2.06
N VAL A 503 2.19 -32.93 2.46
CA VAL A 503 1.14 -33.86 1.99
C VAL A 503 1.02 -33.86 0.46
N HIS A 504 1.22 -32.72 -0.18
CA HIS A 504 1.14 -32.57 -1.63
C HIS A 504 2.49 -32.71 -2.36
N ASN A 505 3.53 -33.19 -1.68
CA ASN A 505 4.90 -33.26 -2.20
C ASN A 505 5.40 -31.91 -2.76
N LYS A 506 4.97 -30.81 -2.12
CA LYS A 506 5.43 -29.45 -2.37
C LYS A 506 6.39 -29.03 -1.26
N SER A 507 7.35 -28.17 -1.60
CA SER A 507 8.21 -27.51 -0.61
C SER A 507 7.56 -26.25 -0.05
N GLY A 508 8.01 -25.80 1.12
CA GLY A 508 7.61 -24.53 1.71
C GLY A 508 6.52 -24.67 2.78
N PHE A 509 5.87 -23.55 3.08
CA PHE A 509 4.80 -23.42 4.07
C PHE A 509 3.68 -22.55 3.48
N TYR A 510 2.49 -22.59 4.09
CA TYR A 510 1.41 -21.68 3.78
C TYR A 510 1.27 -20.61 4.88
N LEU A 511 0.88 -19.40 4.49
CA LEU A 511 0.52 -18.34 5.42
C LEU A 511 -0.94 -18.55 5.86
N VAL A 512 -1.18 -18.59 7.17
CA VAL A 512 -2.53 -18.64 7.73
C VAL A 512 -3.16 -17.25 7.59
N LEU A 513 -4.35 -17.20 6.97
CA LEU A 513 -5.13 -15.98 6.81
C LEU A 513 -6.17 -15.86 7.92
N GLY A 514 -6.17 -14.71 8.59
CA GLY A 514 -7.20 -14.31 9.54
C GLY A 514 -8.36 -13.62 8.83
N SER A 515 -9.54 -13.61 9.47
CA SER A 515 -10.76 -13.03 8.90
C SER A 515 -11.55 -12.18 9.90
N SER A 516 -10.88 -11.57 10.89
CA SER A 516 -11.55 -10.63 11.79
C SER A 516 -11.67 -9.27 11.12
N ASN A 517 -12.85 -8.65 11.18
CA ASN A 517 -13.07 -7.30 10.68
C ASN A 517 -12.73 -6.22 11.74
N VAL A 518 -12.68 -4.96 11.31
CA VAL A 518 -12.25 -3.85 12.19
C VAL A 518 -13.23 -3.58 13.34
N ASP A 519 -14.52 -3.84 13.14
CA ASP A 519 -15.58 -3.54 14.11
C ASP A 519 -15.50 -4.52 15.29
N GLU A 520 -15.39 -5.82 15.01
CA GLU A 520 -15.14 -6.86 16.01
C GLU A 520 -13.81 -6.64 16.74
N GLY A 521 -12.76 -6.28 15.99
CA GLY A 521 -11.46 -5.94 16.57
C GLY A 521 -11.51 -4.73 17.51
N LEU A 522 -12.33 -3.71 17.17
CA LEU A 522 -12.54 -2.54 18.01
C LEU A 522 -13.29 -2.88 19.31
N ARG A 523 -14.32 -3.73 19.21
CA ARG A 523 -15.11 -4.18 20.36
C ARG A 523 -14.33 -5.16 21.24
N GLY A 524 -13.39 -5.89 20.65
CA GLY A 524 -12.76 -7.06 21.25
C GLY A 524 -13.67 -8.29 21.25
N TYR A 525 -14.62 -8.37 20.31
CA TYR A 525 -15.56 -9.48 20.18
C TYR A 525 -14.92 -10.63 19.39
N LEU A 526 -14.01 -11.35 20.05
CA LEU A 526 -13.26 -12.48 19.50
C LEU A 526 -12.72 -13.36 20.62
N THR A 527 -12.44 -14.63 20.34
CA THR A 527 -11.75 -15.49 21.30
C THR A 527 -10.24 -15.26 21.19
N LYS A 528 -9.59 -14.86 22.28
CA LYS A 528 -8.13 -14.71 22.27
C LYS A 528 -7.45 -16.03 21.89
N TYR A 529 -6.61 -15.97 20.86
CA TYR A 529 -5.90 -17.10 20.22
C TYR A 529 -6.80 -18.13 19.53
N ASP A 530 -7.94 -17.72 18.99
CA ASP A 530 -8.65 -18.47 17.95
C ASP A 530 -8.16 -18.08 16.54
N CYS A 531 -8.93 -18.42 15.49
CA CYS A 531 -8.63 -18.07 14.11
C CYS A 531 -8.65 -16.55 13.80
N SER A 532 -8.99 -15.68 14.75
CA SER A 532 -8.70 -14.24 14.68
C SER A 532 -7.20 -13.94 14.72
N SER A 533 -6.41 -14.84 15.32
CA SER A 533 -4.95 -14.78 15.39
C SER A 533 -4.38 -15.66 14.27
N ALA A 534 -3.81 -15.01 13.26
CA ALA A 534 -3.23 -15.65 12.07
C ALA A 534 -1.91 -14.96 11.71
N ASP A 535 -1.24 -15.40 10.64
CA ASP A 535 0.00 -14.76 10.18
C ASP A 535 -0.28 -13.34 9.66
N ILE A 536 -1.34 -13.21 8.84
CA ILE A 536 -1.80 -11.93 8.28
C ILE A 536 -3.33 -11.92 8.15
N ASN A 537 -3.92 -10.72 8.14
CA ASN A 537 -5.36 -10.52 7.98
C ASN A 537 -5.63 -9.38 6.98
N PRO A 538 -6.07 -9.68 5.74
CA PRO A 538 -6.26 -8.68 4.69
C PRO A 538 -7.51 -7.79 4.90
N ILE A 539 -8.42 -8.15 5.80
CA ILE A 539 -9.66 -7.40 6.08
C ILE A 539 -9.69 -6.77 7.48
N GLY A 540 -8.59 -6.86 8.24
CA GLY A 540 -8.52 -6.42 9.63
C GLY A 540 -8.80 -4.93 9.87
N SER A 541 -8.79 -4.12 8.82
CA SER A 541 -9.08 -2.69 8.84
C SER A 541 -10.35 -2.31 8.04
N VAL A 542 -11.12 -3.28 7.57
CA VAL A 542 -12.35 -3.07 6.78
C VAL A 542 -13.57 -3.24 7.68
N SER A 543 -14.57 -2.35 7.54
CA SER A 543 -15.83 -2.42 8.29
C SER A 543 -16.73 -3.56 7.81
N LYS A 544 -17.56 -4.09 8.69
CA LYS A 544 -18.55 -5.13 8.34
C LYS A 544 -19.50 -4.66 7.25
N GLN A 545 -19.89 -3.39 7.28
CA GLN A 545 -20.75 -2.79 6.26
C GLN A 545 -20.08 -2.77 4.89
N ASP A 546 -18.80 -2.36 4.84
CA ASP A 546 -18.02 -2.36 3.61
C ASP A 546 -17.79 -3.79 3.09
N LEU A 547 -17.55 -4.76 3.97
CA LEU A 547 -17.44 -6.17 3.57
C LEU A 547 -18.73 -6.71 2.96
N ARG A 548 -19.90 -6.39 3.53
CA ARG A 548 -21.19 -6.78 2.94
C ARG A 548 -21.42 -6.15 1.57
N ALA A 549 -21.09 -4.87 1.40
CA ALA A 549 -21.15 -4.22 0.09
C ALA A 549 -20.20 -4.87 -0.92
N PHE A 550 -18.97 -5.16 -0.49
CA PHE A 550 -17.98 -5.88 -1.28
C PHE A 550 -18.47 -7.29 -1.69
N LEU A 551 -19.10 -8.05 -0.81
CA LEU A 551 -19.64 -9.38 -1.14
C LEU A 551 -20.67 -9.33 -2.29
N ARG A 552 -21.60 -8.36 -2.25
CA ARG A 552 -22.57 -8.16 -3.34
C ARG A 552 -21.89 -7.78 -4.63
N TRP A 553 -20.90 -6.89 -4.57
CA TRP A 553 -20.12 -6.49 -5.73
C TRP A 553 -19.31 -7.66 -6.30
N ALA A 554 -18.65 -8.45 -5.45
CA ALA A 554 -17.83 -9.59 -5.82
C ALA A 554 -18.66 -10.72 -6.44
N ALA A 555 -19.89 -10.93 -5.96
CA ALA A 555 -20.80 -11.92 -6.53
C ALA A 555 -21.02 -11.72 -8.03
N VAL A 556 -21.09 -10.45 -8.47
CA VAL A 556 -21.33 -10.08 -9.86
C VAL A 556 -20.01 -9.86 -10.62
N ASN A 557 -19.12 -9.04 -10.07
CA ASN A 557 -17.93 -8.54 -10.79
C ASN A 557 -16.75 -9.53 -10.77
N LEU A 558 -16.64 -10.37 -9.73
CA LEU A 558 -15.65 -11.46 -9.68
C LEU A 558 -16.24 -12.82 -10.08
N GLN A 559 -17.55 -12.87 -10.38
CA GLN A 559 -18.31 -14.06 -10.77
C GLN A 559 -18.36 -15.16 -9.69
N TYR A 560 -18.38 -14.76 -8.42
CA TYR A 560 -18.51 -15.67 -7.27
C TYR A 560 -19.95 -15.64 -6.73
N SER A 561 -20.88 -16.20 -7.50
CA SER A 561 -22.32 -16.04 -7.29
C SER A 561 -22.80 -16.47 -5.90
N SER A 562 -22.15 -17.45 -5.28
CA SER A 562 -22.45 -17.91 -3.92
C SER A 562 -22.33 -16.82 -2.85
N LEU A 563 -21.54 -15.76 -3.09
CA LEU A 563 -21.36 -14.66 -2.15
C LEU A 563 -22.65 -13.85 -1.91
N ALA A 564 -23.58 -13.83 -2.87
CA ALA A 564 -24.88 -13.18 -2.67
C ALA A 564 -25.70 -13.90 -1.58
N GLU A 565 -25.63 -15.23 -1.53
CA GLU A 565 -26.28 -16.02 -0.49
C GLU A 565 -25.57 -15.91 0.86
N VAL A 566 -24.22 -15.81 0.85
CA VAL A 566 -23.43 -15.54 2.06
C VAL A 566 -23.81 -14.20 2.68
N GLU A 567 -23.96 -13.15 1.88
CA GLU A 567 -24.32 -11.81 2.39
C GLU A 567 -25.75 -11.75 2.94
N ALA A 568 -26.68 -12.49 2.34
CA ALA A 568 -28.07 -12.55 2.78
C ALA A 568 -28.27 -13.41 4.05
N ALA A 569 -27.32 -14.27 4.40
CA ALA A 569 -27.40 -15.12 5.58
C ALA A 569 -27.26 -14.32 6.89
N PRO A 570 -27.99 -14.69 7.96
CA PRO A 570 -27.85 -14.04 9.25
C PRO A 570 -26.46 -14.32 9.85
N PRO A 571 -25.83 -13.33 10.52
CA PRO A 571 -24.54 -13.52 11.19
C PRO A 571 -24.71 -14.34 12.46
N THR A 572 -24.09 -15.53 12.49
CA THR A 572 -24.15 -16.45 13.64
C THR A 572 -22.83 -17.15 13.89
N ALA A 573 -22.36 -17.14 15.14
CA ALA A 573 -21.33 -18.05 15.63
C ALA A 573 -21.98 -19.38 16.05
N GLU A 574 -22.00 -20.39 15.16
CA GLU A 574 -22.56 -21.73 15.42
C GLU A 574 -21.68 -22.54 16.42
N LEU A 575 -21.52 -22.03 17.64
CA LEU A 575 -20.65 -22.58 18.70
C LEU A 575 -21.42 -23.21 19.86
N GLU A 576 -22.73 -22.95 19.95
CA GLU A 576 -23.67 -23.56 20.89
C GLU A 576 -24.64 -24.51 20.16
N PRO A 577 -25.17 -25.55 20.83
CA PRO A 577 -26.22 -26.38 20.27
C PRO A 577 -27.45 -25.57 19.87
N ILE A 578 -27.81 -25.62 18.59
CA ILE A 578 -29.01 -24.97 18.07
C ILE A 578 -30.22 -25.76 18.56
N ARG A 579 -31.09 -25.12 19.34
CA ARG A 579 -32.42 -25.63 19.71
C ARG A 579 -33.48 -24.80 19.00
N THR A 580 -34.69 -25.34 18.84
CA THR A 580 -35.80 -24.71 18.07
C THR A 580 -36.15 -23.28 18.48
N ASP A 581 -35.71 -22.82 19.65
CA ASP A 581 -35.97 -21.53 20.27
C ASP A 581 -34.73 -20.63 20.42
N TYR A 582 -33.53 -21.08 20.03
CA TYR A 582 -32.29 -20.32 20.25
C TYR A 582 -31.24 -20.48 19.14
N SER A 583 -30.82 -19.35 18.57
CA SER A 583 -29.65 -19.23 17.70
C SER A 583 -28.79 -18.07 18.20
N GLN A 584 -27.47 -18.25 18.22
CA GLN A 584 -26.53 -17.23 18.67
C GLN A 584 -26.30 -16.22 17.54
N LEU A 585 -26.98 -15.07 17.62
CA LEU A 585 -26.75 -13.93 16.73
C LEU A 585 -25.67 -13.02 17.33
N ASP A 586 -24.68 -12.64 16.52
CA ASP A 586 -23.52 -11.87 16.96
C ASP A 586 -23.94 -10.50 17.55
N GLU A 587 -24.86 -9.79 16.91
CA GLU A 587 -25.35 -8.47 17.37
C GLU A 587 -26.10 -8.54 18.71
N VAL A 588 -26.82 -9.63 18.96
CA VAL A 588 -27.54 -9.85 20.23
C VAL A 588 -26.54 -10.10 21.35
N ASP A 589 -25.49 -10.87 21.09
CA ASP A 589 -24.43 -11.16 22.07
C ASP A 589 -23.55 -9.92 22.34
N MET A 590 -23.25 -9.13 21.31
CA MET A 590 -22.55 -7.85 21.45
C MET A 590 -23.39 -6.78 22.18
N GLY A 591 -24.72 -6.89 22.12
CA GLY A 591 -25.68 -5.92 22.66
C GLY A 591 -25.78 -4.64 21.82
N MET A 592 -25.39 -4.70 20.55
CA MET A 592 -25.43 -3.59 19.58
C MET A 592 -25.32 -4.13 18.16
N THR A 593 -25.85 -3.37 17.20
CA THR A 593 -25.72 -3.68 15.78
C THR A 593 -24.34 -3.34 15.23
N TYR A 594 -23.95 -3.95 14.11
CA TYR A 594 -22.73 -3.57 13.39
C TYR A 594 -22.80 -2.13 12.85
N GLU A 595 -24.01 -1.62 12.56
CA GLU A 595 -24.21 -0.23 12.15
C GLU A 595 -23.88 0.75 13.28
N GLU A 596 -24.40 0.51 14.48
CA GLU A 596 -24.06 1.30 15.67
C GLU A 596 -22.56 1.20 15.99
N LEU A 597 -21.97 0.00 15.89
CA LEU A 597 -20.56 -0.22 16.17
C LEU A 597 -19.64 0.52 15.17
N SER A 598 -20.00 0.54 13.88
CA SER A 598 -19.31 1.32 12.85
C SER A 598 -19.38 2.83 13.16
N ILE A 599 -20.55 3.34 13.56
CA ILE A 599 -20.71 4.73 13.99
C ILE A 599 -19.81 5.03 15.19
N TYR A 600 -19.79 4.18 16.22
CA TYR A 600 -18.91 4.34 17.38
C TYR A 600 -17.43 4.34 16.99
N GLY A 601 -17.03 3.46 16.07
CA GLY A 601 -15.68 3.41 15.52
C GLY A 601 -15.27 4.71 14.84
N ARG A 602 -16.14 5.26 13.99
CA ARG A 602 -15.91 6.54 13.29
C ARG A 602 -15.89 7.72 14.25
N LEU A 603 -16.85 7.81 15.18
CA LEU A 603 -16.88 8.87 16.19
C LEU A 603 -15.61 8.84 17.03
N ARG A 604 -15.19 7.67 17.51
CA ARG A 604 -13.96 7.51 18.29
C ARG A 604 -12.69 7.83 17.49
N LYS A 605 -12.54 7.26 16.29
CA LYS A 605 -11.26 7.26 15.56
C LYS A 605 -11.15 8.34 14.49
N ILE A 606 -12.23 8.78 13.86
CA ILE A 606 -12.19 9.85 12.84
C ILE A 606 -12.48 11.19 13.51
N PHE A 607 -13.60 11.28 14.23
CA PHE A 607 -14.06 12.52 14.85
C PHE A 607 -13.44 12.80 16.24
N ARG A 608 -12.62 11.87 16.75
CA ARG A 608 -11.92 11.99 18.05
C ARG A 608 -12.87 12.22 19.24
N CYS A 609 -14.10 11.74 19.14
CA CYS A 609 -15.09 11.88 20.20
C CYS A 609 -14.74 10.98 21.38
N GLY A 610 -14.57 11.57 22.56
CA GLY A 610 -14.62 10.84 23.83
C GLY A 610 -16.05 10.42 24.19
N PRO A 611 -16.26 9.68 25.30
CA PRO A 611 -17.58 9.15 25.66
C PRO A 611 -18.68 10.22 25.75
N VAL A 612 -18.38 11.39 26.33
CA VAL A 612 -19.36 12.47 26.49
C VAL A 612 -19.74 13.11 25.15
N SER A 613 -18.76 13.39 24.29
CA SER A 613 -19.03 13.96 22.97
C SER A 613 -19.79 12.98 22.06
N MET A 614 -19.47 11.69 22.16
CA MET A 614 -20.20 10.65 21.44
C MET A 614 -21.66 10.53 21.90
N PHE A 615 -21.92 10.64 23.20
CA PHE A 615 -23.29 10.66 23.74
C PHE A 615 -24.12 11.86 23.29
N GLN A 616 -23.48 13.00 23.00
CA GLN A 616 -24.13 14.24 22.56
C GLN A 616 -24.38 14.31 21.06
N THR A 617 -23.71 13.46 20.27
CA THR A 617 -23.83 13.41 18.80
C THR A 617 -24.91 12.42 18.43
#